data_AF-A0A430KRU2-F1
#
_entry.id   AF-A0A430KRU2-F1
#
_cell.length_a   1.000
_cell.length_b   1.000
_cell.length_c   1.000
_cell.angle_alpha   90.00
_cell.angle_beta   90.00
_cell.angle_gamma   90.00
#
_symmetry.space_group_name_H-M   'P 1'
#
loop_
_entity.id
_entity.type
_entity.pdbx_description
1 polymer ?
#
loop_
_entity_poly.entity_id
_entity_poly.type
_entity_poly.pdbx_seq_one_letter_code
_entity_poly.pdbx_strand_id
1 'polypeptide(L)'
;MFEAHIYTEAASPEADLNQRSVKPNTPANCWHNIYQCNVRYWMAEGKRQSRDTLFLYIEYCNKDNSHGYKLIEIPQTALTVESAQSIISQALLSQKLDPIKTEQWCKTL
;
A
#
# COMPACT_ATOMS: atom_id res chain seq x y z
N MET A 1 -3.35 18.70 -57.48
CA MET A 1 -2.76 17.44 -56.99
C MET A 1 -3.04 17.41 -55.49
N PHE A 2 -3.88 16.44 -55.09
CA PHE A 2 -4.34 15.95 -53.77
C PHE A 2 -4.44 16.81 -52.50
N GLU A 3 -5.57 16.58 -51.82
CA GLU A 3 -6.05 17.03 -50.51
C GLU A 3 -5.33 16.35 -49.32
N ALA A 4 -5.40 16.96 -48.13
CA ALA A 4 -6.09 16.40 -46.95
C ALA A 4 -5.72 17.17 -45.67
N HIS A 5 -6.73 17.73 -45.01
CA HIS A 5 -6.64 18.19 -43.62
C HIS A 5 -6.45 16.98 -42.71
N ILE A 6 -5.29 16.83 -42.11
CA ILE A 6 -5.13 15.91 -40.99
C ILE A 6 -5.38 16.72 -39.72
N TYR A 7 -6.65 16.71 -39.29
CA TYR A 7 -6.96 16.80 -37.87
C TYR A 7 -6.34 15.58 -37.22
N THR A 8 -5.08 15.68 -36.79
CA THR A 8 -4.61 14.80 -35.74
C THR A 8 -5.24 15.34 -34.47
N GLU A 9 -6.47 14.90 -34.19
CA GLU A 9 -6.84 14.59 -32.83
C GLU A 9 -5.73 13.67 -32.32
N ALA A 10 -4.71 14.27 -31.71
CA ALA A 10 -3.90 13.55 -30.77
C ALA A 10 -4.92 13.13 -29.71
N ALA A 11 -5.40 11.90 -29.83
CA ALA A 11 -6.01 11.19 -28.75
C ALA A 11 -5.08 11.43 -27.57
N SER A 12 -5.48 12.34 -26.69
CA SER A 12 -4.84 12.48 -25.40
C SER A 12 -4.88 11.05 -24.88
N PRO A 13 -3.73 10.40 -24.62
CA PRO A 13 -3.79 9.26 -23.74
C PRO A 13 -4.30 9.90 -22.46
N GLU A 14 -5.58 9.71 -22.17
CA GLU A 14 -6.11 9.92 -20.85
C GLU A 14 -5.07 9.31 -19.94
N ALA A 15 -4.45 10.20 -19.20
CA ALA A 15 -3.50 9.86 -18.20
C ALA A 15 -4.24 8.93 -17.23
N ASP A 16 -4.13 7.63 -17.48
CA ASP A 16 -4.25 6.54 -16.53
C ASP A 16 -3.09 6.70 -15.53
N LEU A 17 -3.05 7.87 -14.89
CA LEU A 17 -2.18 8.20 -13.79
C LEU A 17 -2.74 7.44 -12.59
N ASN A 18 -2.27 6.20 -12.50
CA ASN A 18 -1.81 5.62 -11.25
C ASN A 18 -2.83 5.41 -10.13
N GLN A 19 -4.13 5.25 -10.39
CA GLN A 19 -4.97 4.56 -9.40
C GLN A 19 -4.72 3.05 -9.46
N ARG A 20 -3.50 2.62 -9.11
CA ARG A 20 -3.20 1.20 -8.89
C ARG A 20 -3.95 0.80 -7.63
N SER A 21 -4.99 -0.01 -7.79
CA SER A 21 -5.61 -0.68 -6.65
C SER A 21 -4.58 -1.61 -6.00
N VAL A 22 -4.57 -1.64 -4.67
CA VAL A 22 -3.71 -2.58 -3.95
C VAL A 22 -4.28 -3.99 -4.16
N LYS A 23 -3.48 -4.88 -4.74
CA LYS A 23 -3.88 -6.27 -4.95
C LYS A 23 -4.01 -6.98 -3.60
N PRO A 24 -5.15 -7.63 -3.31
CA PRO A 24 -5.30 -8.44 -2.11
C PRO A 24 -4.24 -9.54 -2.05
N ASN A 25 -3.82 -9.89 -0.84
CA ASN A 25 -2.86 -10.94 -0.50
C ASN A 25 -1.49 -10.83 -1.19
N THR A 26 -1.17 -9.65 -1.74
CA THR A 26 0.14 -9.38 -2.34
C THR A 26 0.94 -8.46 -1.41
N PRO A 27 2.07 -8.92 -0.85
CA PRO A 27 2.90 -8.08 0.00
C PRO A 27 3.55 -6.96 -0.81
N ALA A 28 3.58 -5.78 -0.21
CA ALA A 28 4.25 -4.60 -0.72
C ALA A 28 5.00 -3.91 0.42
N ASN A 29 5.94 -3.04 0.06
CA ASN A 29 6.69 -2.23 1.01
C ASN A 29 6.31 -0.76 0.84
N CYS A 30 6.27 0.00 1.94
CA CYS A 30 6.14 1.46 1.88
C CYS A 30 6.89 2.14 3.02
N TRP A 31 7.21 3.41 2.80
CA TRP A 31 7.87 4.25 3.80
C TRP A 31 6.92 4.66 4.92
N HIS A 32 7.35 4.52 6.17
CA HIS A 32 6.59 4.91 7.34
C HIS A 32 7.13 6.21 7.96
N ASN A 33 6.33 7.27 7.98
CA ASN A 33 6.80 8.60 8.38
C ASN A 33 7.15 8.71 9.88
N ILE A 34 6.39 8.07 10.77
CA ILE A 34 6.65 8.17 12.22
C ILE A 34 7.96 7.45 12.63
N TYR A 35 8.18 6.23 12.12
CA TYR A 35 9.33 5.39 12.50
C TYR A 35 10.53 5.50 11.55
N GLN A 36 10.38 6.22 10.43
CA GLN A 36 11.44 6.49 9.44
C GLN A 36 12.11 5.21 8.92
N CYS A 37 11.29 4.22 8.55
CA CYS A 37 11.75 2.98 7.91
C CYS A 37 10.70 2.47 6.92
N ASN A 38 11.12 1.58 6.01
CA ASN A 38 10.18 0.80 5.23
C ASN A 38 9.48 -0.23 6.12
N VAL A 39 8.19 -0.43 5.89
CA VAL A 39 7.39 -1.50 6.49
C VAL A 39 6.76 -2.34 5.39
N ARG A 40 6.55 -3.61 5.70
CA ARG A 40 5.82 -4.52 4.80
C ARG A 40 4.34 -4.44 5.12
N TYR A 41 3.52 -4.43 4.10
CA TYR A 41 2.07 -4.46 4.26
C TYR A 41 1.41 -5.34 3.20
N TRP A 42 0.21 -5.81 3.52
CA TRP A 42 -0.66 -6.50 2.58
C TRP A 42 -2.11 -6.34 3.02
N MET A 43 -3.04 -6.59 2.10
CA MET A 43 -4.47 -6.47 2.39
C MET A 43 -5.19 -7.79 2.22
N ALA A 44 -6.22 -8.02 3.02
CA ALA A 44 -7.16 -9.11 2.84
C ALA A 44 -8.59 -8.57 2.78
N GLU A 45 -9.42 -9.21 1.97
CA GLU A 45 -10.86 -8.94 1.97
C GLU A 45 -11.54 -9.65 3.15
N GLY A 46 -12.53 -8.99 3.73
CA GLY A 46 -13.34 -9.59 4.77
C GLY A 46 -14.23 -10.71 4.27
N LYS A 47 -14.55 -11.64 5.17
CA LYS A 47 -15.33 -12.84 4.87
C LYS A 47 -16.77 -12.64 5.28
N ARG A 48 -17.71 -13.24 4.53
CA ARG A 48 -19.15 -13.41 4.84
C ARG A 48 -19.86 -12.17 5.41
N GLN A 49 -19.68 -11.90 6.70
CA GLN A 49 -20.29 -10.78 7.43
C GLN A 49 -19.54 -9.45 7.29
N SER A 50 -18.29 -9.46 6.81
CA SER A 50 -17.46 -8.27 6.62
C SER A 50 -17.00 -8.08 5.17
N ARG A 51 -17.83 -8.46 4.19
CA ARG A 51 -17.49 -8.32 2.75
C ARG A 51 -17.18 -6.89 2.34
N ASP A 52 -17.76 -5.92 3.04
CA ASP A 52 -17.56 -4.49 2.80
C ASP A 52 -16.40 -3.93 3.64
N THR A 53 -15.47 -4.79 4.06
CA THR A 53 -14.32 -4.40 4.90
C THR A 53 -13.04 -4.99 4.34
N LEU A 54 -12.03 -4.14 4.20
CA LEU A 54 -10.65 -4.52 3.94
C LEU A 54 -9.85 -4.53 5.24
N PHE A 55 -8.99 -5.53 5.35
CA PHE A 55 -8.06 -5.70 6.46
C PHE A 55 -6.66 -5.39 5.97
N LEU A 56 -6.08 -4.29 6.43
CA LEU A 56 -4.72 -3.88 6.13
C LEU A 56 -3.78 -4.36 7.24
N TYR A 57 -2.85 -5.23 6.88
CA TYR A 57 -1.81 -5.75 7.77
C TYR A 57 -0.51 -4.99 7.52
N ILE A 58 0.12 -4.52 8.60
CA ILE A 58 1.43 -3.85 8.57
C ILE A 58 2.37 -4.65 9.46
N GLU A 59 3.39 -5.25 8.87
CA GLU A 59 4.39 -6.08 9.56
C GLU A 59 5.66 -5.29 9.86
N TYR A 60 6.24 -5.54 11.03
CA TYR A 60 7.47 -4.91 11.49
C TYR A 60 8.26 -5.82 12.44
N CYS A 61 9.53 -5.47 12.68
CA CYS A 61 10.39 -6.18 13.63
C CYS A 61 10.50 -5.39 14.93
N ASN A 62 10.47 -6.10 16.06
CA ASN A 62 10.71 -5.54 17.38
C ASN A 62 12.20 -5.63 17.76
N LYS A 63 12.59 -4.88 18.80
CA LYS A 63 13.95 -4.88 19.35
C LYS A 63 14.43 -6.25 19.83
N ASP A 64 13.52 -7.10 20.30
CA ASP A 64 13.78 -8.47 20.77
C ASP A 64 13.88 -9.51 19.63
N ASN A 65 13.94 -9.07 18.37
CA ASN A 65 13.89 -9.91 17.16
C ASN A 65 12.55 -10.63 16.92
N SER A 66 11.50 -10.34 17.70
CA SER A 66 10.17 -10.84 17.38
C SER A 66 9.53 -10.06 16.23
N HIS A 67 8.61 -10.72 15.51
CA HIS A 67 7.77 -10.07 14.51
C HIS A 67 6.48 -9.56 15.14
N GLY A 68 6.14 -8.33 14.83
CA GLY A 68 4.86 -7.73 15.18
C GLY A 68 4.06 -7.41 13.92
N TYR A 69 2.75 -7.30 14.08
CA TYR A 69 1.91 -6.72 13.05
C TYR A 69 0.84 -5.81 13.66
N LYS A 70 0.43 -4.82 12.87
CA LYS A 70 -0.72 -3.97 13.13
C LYS A 70 -1.81 -4.30 12.10
N LEU A 71 -3.02 -4.55 12.60
CA LEU A 71 -4.21 -4.69 11.78
C LEU A 71 -5.00 -3.38 11.79
N ILE A 72 -5.41 -2.91 10.62
CA ILE A 72 -6.30 -1.77 10.43
C ILE A 72 -7.50 -2.24 9.61
N GLU A 73 -8.70 -1.99 10.13
CA GLU A 73 -9.96 -2.31 9.46
C GLU A 73 -10.43 -1.07 8.68
N ILE A 74 -10.71 -1.25 7.39
CA ILE A 74 -11.13 -0.19 6.47
C ILE A 74 -12.51 -0.58 5.95
N PRO A 75 -13.58 0.19 6.26
CA PRO A 75 -14.95 -0.12 5.85
C PRO A 75 -15.19 0.26 4.38
N GLN A 76 -14.42 -0.36 3.48
CA GLN A 76 -14.48 -0.18 2.03
C GLN A 76 -14.15 -1.51 1.35
N THR A 77 -14.52 -1.65 0.08
CA THR A 77 -14.26 -2.84 -0.74
C THR A 77 -13.00 -2.73 -1.61
N ALA A 78 -12.52 -1.51 -1.85
CA ALA A 78 -11.33 -1.24 -2.64
C ALA A 78 -10.50 -0.13 -1.99
N LEU A 79 -9.18 -0.22 -2.13
CA LEU A 79 -8.24 0.78 -1.64
C LEU A 79 -7.14 1.01 -2.67
N THR A 80 -6.84 2.28 -2.97
CA THR A 80 -5.72 2.65 -3.83
C THR A 80 -4.40 2.54 -3.08
N VAL A 81 -3.30 2.39 -3.81
CA VAL A 81 -1.95 2.36 -3.21
C VAL A 81 -1.67 3.65 -2.44
N GLU A 82 -2.05 4.81 -2.96
CA GLU A 82 -1.83 6.10 -2.31
C GLU A 82 -2.59 6.20 -0.99
N SER A 83 -3.85 5.78 -0.95
CA SER A 83 -4.65 5.77 0.28
C SER A 83 -4.08 4.79 1.31
N ALA A 84 -3.68 3.59 0.89
CA ALA A 84 -3.02 2.63 1.77
C ALA A 84 -1.73 3.21 2.38
N GLN A 85 -0.86 3.78 1.54
CA GLN A 85 0.40 4.41 1.97
C GLN A 85 0.15 5.59 2.92
N SER A 86 -0.87 6.42 2.64
CA SER A 86 -1.25 7.52 3.53
C SER A 86 -1.67 7.01 4.90
N ILE A 87 -2.50 5.97 4.98
CA ILE A 87 -2.92 5.33 6.24
C ILE A 87 -1.71 4.76 6.98
N ILE A 88 -0.84 4.01 6.29
CA ILE A 88 0.33 3.38 6.89
C ILE A 88 1.29 4.43 7.44
N SER A 89 1.55 5.49 6.67
CA SER A 89 2.52 6.52 7.06
C SER A 89 2.19 7.23 8.39
N GLN A 90 0.92 7.25 8.77
CA GLN A 90 0.39 7.90 9.97
C GLN A 90 0.02 6.90 11.07
N ALA A 91 0.11 5.60 10.81
CA ALA A 91 -0.30 4.57 11.76
C ALA A 91 0.64 4.52 12.97
N LEU A 92 0.08 4.44 14.17
CA LEU A 92 0.86 4.08 15.36
C LEU A 92 1.02 2.56 15.41
N LEU A 93 2.26 2.10 15.28
CA LEU A 93 2.63 0.69 15.34
C LEU A 93 2.93 0.31 16.80
N SER A 94 4.18 -0.01 17.12
CA SER A 94 4.63 -0.39 18.46
C SER A 94 5.76 0.51 18.94
N GLN A 95 5.79 0.81 20.24
CA GLN A 95 6.93 1.49 20.86
C GLN A 95 8.20 0.61 20.92
N LYS A 96 8.03 -0.70 20.76
CA LYS A 96 9.14 -1.68 20.73
C LYS A 96 9.67 -1.94 19.32
N LEU A 97 9.13 -1.28 18.31
CA LEU A 97 9.58 -1.40 16.92
C LEU A 97 11.06 -0.99 16.81
N ASP A 98 11.81 -1.76 16.02
CA ASP A 98 13.19 -1.48 15.67
C ASP A 98 13.26 -1.08 14.17
N PRO A 99 13.52 0.20 13.85
CA PRO A 99 13.50 0.69 12.47
C PRO A 99 14.56 0.02 11.60
N ILE A 100 15.75 -0.25 12.16
CA ILE A 100 16.88 -0.81 11.40
C ILE A 100 16.59 -2.27 11.04
N LYS A 101 16.10 -3.06 12.01
CA LYS A 101 15.73 -4.47 11.76
C LYS A 101 14.55 -4.58 10.80
N THR A 102 13.57 -3.68 10.94
CA THR A 102 12.41 -3.65 10.04
C THR A 102 12.81 -3.31 8.60
N GLU A 103 13.71 -2.35 8.42
CA GLU A 103 14.28 -2.00 7.12
C GLU A 103 15.04 -3.18 6.49
N GLN A 104 15.86 -3.88 7.28
CA GLN A 104 16.60 -5.06 6.83
C GLN A 104 15.66 -6.20 6.40
N TRP A 105 14.62 -6.47 7.18
CA TRP A 105 13.58 -7.45 6.85
C TRP A 105 12.87 -7.12 5.52
N CYS A 106 12.65 -5.85 5.22
CA CYS A 106 12.02 -5.45 3.97
C CYS A 106 12.91 -5.70 2.74
N LYS A 107 14.24 -5.81 2.92
CA LYS A 107 15.25 -6.02 1.87
C LYS A 107 15.58 -7.49 1.58
N THR A 108 15.17 -8.42 2.43
CA THR A 108 15.50 -9.85 2.29
C THR A 108 14.57 -10.62 1.35
N LEU A 109 13.72 -9.93 0.56
CA LEU A 109 12.80 -10.52 -0.42
C LEU A 109 13.26 -10.28 -1.86
#